data_AF-A0A0F9AVS2-F1
#
_entry.id   AF-A0A0F9AVS2-F1
#
_cell.length_a   1.000
_cell.length_b   1.000
_cell.length_c   1.000
_cell.angle_alpha   90.00
_cell.angle_beta   90.00
_cell.angle_gamma   90.00
#
_symmetry.space_group_name_H-M   'P 1'
#
loop_
_entity.id
_entity.type
_entity.pdbx_description
1 polymer ?
#
loop_
_entity_poly.entity_id
_entity_poly.type
_entity_poly.pdbx_seq_one_letter_code
_entity_poly.pdbx_strand_id
1 'polypeptide(L)'
;GYINETGAKTVEGFRLAPKEVAPVAEAAAPAVQEAVAPEPEPVTEPARVEAAEGERPAHIPPAAQKGKRGWRMKVTDYDVEAERFQFRVLGLTDKLKHVTKWDATAEKNMAFWLDPADGRPKLIDGHHQDELLKRLGVTEIEPTFIEAKDAQEARAVGALLNLREGTASPLDAAKFLRDTGRTVDDLAKQGIPITQSIIRKAEALTNLDNSIFQELAMGRILEDYGVAIGKTTSDPVVQKKALEVITKRAERTGRKVDADLAEEIARRVAGAGQRTETQETLFGPMETTESLFEQEASLAQHVRGRLAGEKRLFGTVAQVGSVEQLEQAGNVLAQEENLRLAQSAKQAREVVDKLLGQSGPINDIIQEGARRLAAGEKVADVQRETYSKVREAVQEILPGETKRASQRGEKGGEVRGQPGKTGKPSAQANLLRDEEAQLHLGDMAHRAAKRIATTWEFGKTEAGIQGEAAKMRWDHWREAGNPAFYLVHM
;
A
#
# COMPACT_ATOMS: atom_id res chain seq x y z
N GLY A 1 33.76 -17.64 -42.54
CA GLY A 1 34.42 -17.61 -43.85
C GLY A 1 33.38 -17.27 -44.90
N TYR A 2 33.72 -16.31 -45.77
CA TYR A 2 32.99 -15.81 -46.94
C TYR A 2 31.79 -14.86 -46.70
N ILE A 3 32.15 -13.59 -46.65
CA ILE A 3 31.47 -12.47 -47.34
C ILE A 3 31.22 -12.83 -48.81
N ASN A 4 30.12 -12.33 -49.37
CA ASN A 4 30.05 -11.79 -50.74
C ASN A 4 28.96 -10.71 -50.78
N GLU A 5 29.43 -9.47 -51.02
CA GLU A 5 28.66 -8.31 -51.42
C GLU A 5 28.43 -8.37 -52.94
N THR A 6 27.24 -8.06 -53.42
CA THR A 6 27.02 -7.42 -54.74
C THR A 6 25.55 -7.04 -54.87
N GLY A 7 25.31 -5.75 -55.05
CA GLY A 7 23.98 -5.21 -55.24
C GLY A 7 23.43 -5.41 -56.65
N ALA A 8 22.10 -5.40 -56.71
CA ALA A 8 21.22 -4.87 -57.75
C ALA A 8 20.24 -5.85 -58.45
N LYS A 9 18.95 -5.61 -58.13
CA LYS A 9 17.71 -5.67 -58.96
C LYS A 9 17.19 -7.10 -59.24
N THR A 10 15.90 -7.45 -59.03
CA THR A 10 14.65 -6.78 -59.45
C THR A 10 13.44 -7.37 -58.70
N VAL A 11 12.56 -6.48 -58.19
CA VAL A 11 11.07 -6.48 -58.22
C VAL A 11 10.28 -7.79 -58.05
N GLU A 12 9.69 -7.98 -56.86
CA GLU A 12 8.31 -8.45 -56.63
C GLU A 12 7.81 -7.67 -55.39
N GLY A 13 6.73 -6.90 -55.38
CA GLY A 13 5.45 -7.16 -56.01
C GLY A 13 4.32 -7.39 -55.00
N PHE A 14 4.45 -7.03 -53.71
CA PHE A 14 3.33 -7.12 -52.76
C PHE A 14 2.58 -5.78 -52.63
N ARG A 15 1.62 -5.59 -53.53
CA ARG A 15 0.45 -4.73 -53.30
C ARG A 15 -0.37 -5.37 -52.17
N LEU A 16 -0.47 -4.68 -51.03
CA LEU A 16 -1.59 -4.89 -50.13
C LEU A 16 -2.83 -4.30 -50.81
N ALA A 17 -3.63 -5.19 -51.41
CA ALA A 17 -4.94 -4.85 -51.92
C ALA A 17 -5.86 -4.39 -50.77
N PRO A 18 -6.78 -3.44 -51.04
CA PRO A 18 -7.64 -2.86 -50.03
C PRO A 18 -8.61 -3.91 -49.52
N LYS A 19 -8.77 -4.01 -48.19
CA LYS A 19 -9.77 -4.87 -47.59
C LYS A 19 -11.13 -4.20 -47.80
N GLU A 20 -11.81 -4.66 -48.84
CA GLU A 20 -13.21 -4.36 -49.15
C GLU A 20 -14.08 -4.70 -47.94
N VAL A 21 -14.91 -3.72 -47.59
CA VAL A 21 -15.92 -3.78 -46.53
C VAL A 21 -17.22 -4.21 -47.18
N ALA A 22 -17.71 -5.41 -46.87
CA ALA A 22 -19.10 -5.83 -47.07
C ALA A 22 -19.36 -7.16 -46.33
N PRO A 23 -20.59 -7.44 -45.89
CA PRO A 23 -21.51 -6.58 -45.14
C PRO A 23 -21.80 -7.16 -43.75
N VAL A 24 -22.35 -6.32 -42.88
CA VAL A 24 -22.90 -6.70 -41.57
C VAL A 24 -23.99 -7.75 -41.78
N ALA A 25 -23.78 -8.95 -41.27
CA ALA A 25 -24.86 -9.91 -41.08
C ALA A 25 -25.69 -9.43 -39.88
N GLU A 26 -26.82 -8.80 -40.21
CA GLU A 26 -27.92 -8.44 -39.33
C GLU A 26 -28.42 -9.69 -38.58
N ALA A 27 -27.99 -9.82 -37.32
CA ALA A 27 -28.55 -10.81 -36.41
C ALA A 27 -29.92 -10.30 -35.95
N ALA A 28 -30.94 -10.76 -36.67
CA ALA A 28 -32.34 -10.54 -36.37
C ALA A 28 -32.66 -10.91 -34.91
N ALA A 29 -33.37 -9.99 -34.25
CA ALA A 29 -34.03 -10.23 -32.98
C ALA A 29 -34.91 -11.49 -33.06
N PRO A 30 -34.92 -12.37 -32.04
CA PRO A 30 -35.95 -13.39 -31.98
C PRO A 30 -37.30 -12.70 -31.74
N ALA A 31 -38.19 -12.90 -32.72
CA ALA A 31 -39.57 -12.46 -32.71
C ALA A 31 -40.29 -12.94 -31.44
N VAL A 32 -40.97 -11.99 -30.81
CA VAL A 32 -42.01 -12.21 -29.82
C VAL A 32 -43.11 -13.04 -30.49
N GLN A 33 -43.29 -14.28 -30.06
CA GLN A 33 -44.52 -15.01 -30.32
C GLN A 33 -45.49 -14.72 -29.19
N GLU A 34 -46.55 -14.00 -29.56
CA GLU A 34 -47.76 -13.74 -28.81
C GLU A 34 -48.48 -15.07 -28.55
N ALA A 35 -48.35 -15.59 -27.32
CA ALA A 35 -49.14 -16.72 -26.85
C ALA A 35 -50.38 -16.19 -26.14
N VAL A 36 -51.52 -16.36 -26.81
CA VAL A 36 -52.88 -16.12 -26.32
C VAL A 36 -53.12 -16.90 -25.03
N ALA A 37 -53.67 -16.21 -24.04
CA ALA A 37 -54.07 -16.74 -22.74
C ALA A 37 -55.19 -17.81 -22.87
N PRO A 38 -55.07 -18.97 -22.22
CA PRO A 38 -56.23 -19.74 -21.81
C PRO A 38 -56.82 -19.17 -20.51
N GLU A 39 -58.15 -19.00 -20.50
CA GLU A 39 -59.00 -18.64 -19.37
C GLU A 39 -58.78 -19.52 -18.12
N PRO A 40 -59.09 -19.00 -16.92
CA PRO A 40 -58.86 -19.69 -15.66
C PRO A 40 -59.91 -20.80 -15.40
N GLU A 41 -59.47 -22.05 -15.36
CA GLU A 41 -60.24 -23.14 -14.74
C GLU A 41 -60.06 -23.14 -13.20
N PRO A 42 -61.08 -23.57 -12.45
CA PRO A 42 -61.28 -23.18 -11.06
C PRO A 42 -60.30 -23.85 -10.09
N VAL A 43 -59.82 -23.07 -9.12
CA VAL A 43 -59.05 -23.55 -7.97
C VAL A 43 -59.93 -24.47 -7.11
N THR A 44 -59.79 -25.78 -7.29
CA THR A 44 -60.19 -26.76 -6.28
C THR A 44 -59.13 -26.79 -5.19
N GLU A 45 -59.56 -26.57 -3.95
CA GLU A 45 -58.77 -26.73 -2.72
C GLU A 45 -57.95 -28.03 -2.74
N PRO A 46 -56.62 -27.98 -2.53
CA PRO A 46 -55.91 -29.18 -2.12
C PRO A 46 -56.26 -29.45 -0.65
N ALA A 47 -56.91 -30.59 -0.49
CA ALA A 47 -57.27 -31.22 0.77
C ALA A 47 -56.15 -31.12 1.81
N ARG A 48 -56.59 -30.71 3.01
CA ARG A 48 -56.00 -30.99 4.31
C ARG A 48 -55.41 -32.40 4.34
N VAL A 49 -54.10 -32.50 4.16
CA VAL A 49 -53.33 -33.65 4.65
C VAL A 49 -53.23 -33.46 6.16
N GLU A 50 -54.04 -34.21 6.89
CA GLU A 50 -53.86 -34.41 8.33
C GLU A 50 -52.49 -35.07 8.53
N ALA A 51 -51.48 -34.25 8.78
CA ALA A 51 -50.24 -34.70 9.40
C ALA A 51 -50.61 -35.20 10.80
N ALA A 52 -50.46 -36.51 10.98
CA ALA A 52 -50.62 -37.21 12.23
C ALA A 52 -50.00 -36.43 13.40
N GLU A 53 -50.79 -36.25 14.44
CA GLU A 53 -50.36 -35.81 15.77
C GLU A 53 -49.37 -36.83 16.35
N GLY A 54 -48.11 -36.75 15.93
CA GLY A 54 -46.99 -37.24 16.72
C GLY A 54 -46.74 -36.23 17.82
N GLU A 55 -46.84 -36.67 19.07
CA GLU A 55 -46.65 -35.88 20.28
C GLU A 55 -45.49 -34.88 20.14
N ARG A 56 -45.84 -33.59 20.04
CA ARG A 56 -44.91 -32.48 20.14
C ARG A 56 -44.33 -32.54 21.56
N PRO A 57 -43.01 -32.69 21.77
CA PRO A 57 -42.49 -32.47 23.11
C PRO A 57 -42.80 -31.01 23.47
N ALA A 58 -43.56 -30.83 24.55
CA ALA A 58 -43.91 -29.54 25.10
C ALA A 58 -42.61 -28.81 25.51
N HIS A 59 -42.01 -28.09 24.56
CA HIS A 59 -40.82 -27.29 24.80
C HIS A 59 -41.26 -26.01 25.50
N ILE A 60 -40.87 -25.89 26.77
CA ILE A 60 -41.14 -24.72 27.62
C ILE A 60 -40.54 -23.50 26.92
N PRO A 61 -41.27 -22.38 26.76
CA PRO A 61 -40.71 -21.17 26.17
C PRO A 61 -39.47 -20.72 26.96
N PRO A 62 -38.33 -20.41 26.29
CA PRO A 62 -37.07 -20.03 26.94
C PRO A 62 -37.19 -18.83 27.90
N ALA A 63 -38.20 -18.00 27.70
CA ALA A 63 -38.52 -16.86 28.57
C ALA A 63 -38.81 -17.26 30.03
N ALA A 64 -39.28 -18.48 30.30
CA ALA A 64 -39.67 -18.90 31.65
C ALA A 64 -38.50 -19.29 32.58
N GLN A 65 -37.25 -19.35 32.08
CA GLN A 65 -36.11 -19.92 32.82
C GLN A 65 -34.83 -19.07 32.79
N LYS A 66 -34.92 -17.82 32.34
CA LYS A 66 -33.83 -16.84 32.32
C LYS A 66 -33.15 -16.76 33.71
N GLY A 67 -31.89 -17.19 33.81
CA GLY A 67 -31.05 -17.00 35.01
C GLY A 67 -30.96 -18.14 36.03
N LYS A 68 -31.54 -19.33 35.79
CA LYS A 68 -31.32 -20.49 36.67
C LYS A 68 -29.95 -21.14 36.40
N ARG A 69 -29.01 -21.07 37.35
CA ARG A 69 -27.74 -21.85 37.32
C ARG A 69 -28.05 -23.34 37.18
N GLY A 70 -27.36 -24.04 36.27
CA GLY A 70 -27.55 -25.48 36.04
C GLY A 70 -28.72 -25.85 35.12
N TRP A 71 -29.34 -24.89 34.41
CA TRP A 71 -30.28 -25.21 33.35
C TRP A 71 -29.56 -25.84 32.16
N ARG A 72 -30.12 -26.92 31.60
CA ARG A 72 -29.60 -27.58 30.40
C ARG A 72 -30.55 -27.43 29.22
N MET A 73 -29.99 -27.09 28.06
CA MET A 73 -30.68 -26.95 26.78
C MET A 73 -30.21 -28.05 25.83
N LYS A 74 -31.10 -28.64 25.03
CA LYS A 74 -30.66 -29.63 24.04
C LYS A 74 -30.00 -28.93 22.86
N VAL A 75 -29.04 -29.61 22.24
CA VAL A 75 -28.33 -29.10 21.06
C VAL A 75 -29.26 -28.91 19.84
N THR A 76 -30.46 -29.49 19.87
CA THR A 76 -31.50 -29.33 18.85
C THR A 76 -32.45 -28.14 19.10
N ASP A 77 -32.38 -27.49 20.25
CA ASP A 77 -33.39 -26.52 20.70
C ASP A 77 -33.04 -25.07 20.36
N TYR A 78 -31.96 -24.83 19.60
CA TYR A 78 -31.51 -23.52 19.16
C TYR A 78 -31.17 -23.49 17.67
N ASP A 79 -31.18 -22.29 17.07
CA ASP A 79 -30.78 -22.09 15.68
C ASP A 79 -29.43 -21.38 15.57
N VAL A 80 -28.70 -21.69 14.49
CA VAL A 80 -27.40 -21.07 14.17
C VAL A 80 -27.55 -20.23 12.90
N GLU A 81 -27.52 -18.91 13.05
CA GLU A 81 -27.64 -17.96 11.94
C GLU A 81 -26.31 -17.20 11.76
N ALA A 82 -25.31 -17.89 11.20
CA ALA A 82 -23.95 -17.36 11.10
C ALA A 82 -23.90 -16.01 10.35
N GLU A 83 -24.61 -15.83 9.24
CA GLU A 83 -24.58 -14.55 8.51
C GLU A 83 -25.10 -13.37 9.35
N ARG A 84 -26.10 -13.63 10.20
CA ARG A 84 -26.76 -12.64 11.05
C ARG A 84 -25.94 -12.31 12.30
N PHE A 85 -25.32 -13.31 12.93
CA PHE A 85 -24.69 -13.16 14.24
C PHE A 85 -23.17 -13.39 14.28
N GLN A 86 -22.57 -14.00 13.25
CA GLN A 86 -21.11 -14.16 13.16
C GLN A 86 -20.45 -12.78 13.11
N PHE A 87 -19.72 -12.47 14.17
CA PHE A 87 -19.00 -11.21 14.27
C PHE A 87 -17.62 -11.29 13.60
N ARG A 88 -16.89 -12.39 13.82
CA ARG A 88 -15.51 -12.54 13.37
C ARG A 88 -15.39 -12.43 11.85
N VAL A 89 -14.34 -11.74 11.44
CA VAL A 89 -14.06 -11.45 10.03
C VAL A 89 -13.55 -12.67 9.28
N LEU A 90 -12.69 -13.47 9.93
CA LEU A 90 -12.30 -14.79 9.44
C LEU A 90 -13.15 -15.85 10.14
N GLY A 91 -13.99 -16.54 9.35
CA GLY A 91 -14.84 -17.64 9.80
C GLY A 91 -14.03 -18.88 10.20
N LEU A 92 -14.51 -19.54 11.24
CA LEU A 92 -13.97 -20.73 11.92
C LEU A 92 -12.43 -20.94 11.82
N THR A 93 -11.71 -20.51 12.86
CA THR A 93 -10.32 -20.92 13.08
C THR A 93 -10.25 -22.39 13.49
N ASP A 94 -9.17 -23.10 13.17
CA ASP A 94 -8.91 -24.51 13.53
C ASP A 94 -8.78 -24.80 15.05
N LYS A 95 -9.16 -23.85 15.91
CA LYS A 95 -8.93 -23.82 17.37
C LYS A 95 -9.40 -25.06 18.11
N LEU A 96 -10.47 -25.74 17.66
CA LEU A 96 -11.01 -26.93 18.32
C LEU A 96 -10.89 -28.22 17.49
N LYS A 97 -10.21 -28.20 16.33
CA LYS A 97 -10.15 -29.37 15.45
C LYS A 97 -9.54 -30.61 16.10
N HIS A 98 -8.60 -30.45 17.03
CA HIS A 98 -7.91 -31.55 17.71
C HIS A 98 -8.59 -32.01 19.01
N VAL A 99 -9.67 -31.35 19.44
CA VAL A 99 -10.37 -31.68 20.69
C VAL A 99 -11.25 -32.90 20.50
N THR A 100 -10.92 -33.99 21.19
CA THR A 100 -11.62 -35.28 21.07
C THR A 100 -12.60 -35.57 22.20
N LYS A 101 -12.67 -34.70 23.22
CA LYS A 101 -13.57 -34.83 24.37
C LYS A 101 -14.15 -33.47 24.76
N TRP A 102 -15.43 -33.47 25.10
CA TRP A 102 -16.12 -32.29 25.62
C TRP A 102 -15.86 -32.18 27.13
N ASP A 103 -15.43 -31.01 27.57
CA ASP A 103 -15.28 -30.70 28.99
C ASP A 103 -16.20 -29.52 29.35
N ALA A 104 -17.35 -29.83 29.96
CA ALA A 104 -18.34 -28.82 30.33
C ALA A 104 -17.83 -27.79 31.38
N THR A 105 -16.71 -28.05 32.04
CA THR A 105 -16.10 -27.14 33.02
C THR A 105 -15.00 -26.25 32.45
N ALA A 106 -14.35 -26.70 31.38
CA ALA A 106 -13.30 -25.95 30.68
C ALA A 106 -13.83 -25.21 29.44
N GLU A 107 -14.89 -25.70 28.82
CA GLU A 107 -15.53 -25.07 27.68
C GLU A 107 -16.33 -23.85 28.13
N LYS A 108 -16.05 -22.70 27.52
CA LYS A 108 -16.76 -21.45 27.81
C LYS A 108 -18.23 -21.59 27.42
N ASN A 109 -19.12 -21.05 28.25
CA ASN A 109 -20.55 -21.09 28.00
C ASN A 109 -20.89 -20.40 26.68
N MET A 110 -21.65 -21.09 25.84
CA MET A 110 -22.19 -20.54 24.60
C MET A 110 -23.25 -19.48 24.90
N ALA A 111 -23.21 -18.36 24.15
CA ALA A 111 -24.10 -17.23 24.36
C ALA A 111 -25.27 -17.28 23.37
N PHE A 112 -26.49 -17.11 23.89
CA PHE A 112 -27.73 -17.18 23.13
C PHE A 112 -28.58 -15.94 23.32
N TRP A 113 -29.29 -15.53 22.28
CA TRP A 113 -30.32 -14.49 22.36
C TRP A 113 -31.68 -15.10 22.03
N LEU A 114 -32.71 -14.72 22.78
CA LEU A 114 -34.06 -15.14 22.50
C LEU A 114 -34.66 -14.19 21.46
N ASP A 115 -34.85 -14.66 20.22
CA ASP A 115 -35.39 -13.80 19.15
C ASP A 115 -36.88 -13.52 19.44
N PRO A 116 -37.28 -12.23 19.61
CA PRO A 116 -38.68 -11.87 19.86
C PRO A 116 -39.63 -12.26 18.73
N ALA A 117 -39.11 -12.50 17.51
CA ALA A 117 -39.93 -12.82 16.35
C ALA A 117 -40.50 -14.25 16.40
N ASP A 118 -39.71 -15.23 16.82
CA ASP A 118 -40.08 -16.64 16.83
C ASP A 118 -40.01 -17.29 18.23
N GLY A 119 -39.48 -16.59 19.23
CA GLY A 119 -39.32 -17.10 20.58
C GLY A 119 -38.28 -18.21 20.70
N ARG A 120 -37.38 -18.36 19.71
CA ARG A 120 -36.35 -19.40 19.70
C ARG A 120 -34.98 -18.84 20.11
N PRO A 121 -34.15 -19.62 20.83
CA PRO A 121 -32.77 -19.26 21.10
C PRO A 121 -31.94 -19.26 19.80
N LYS A 122 -31.22 -18.16 19.57
CA LYS A 122 -30.26 -18.01 18.48
C LYS A 122 -28.85 -17.99 19.04
N LEU A 123 -27.95 -18.77 18.45
CA LEU A 123 -26.53 -18.78 18.84
C LEU A 123 -25.86 -17.47 18.42
N ILE A 124 -25.31 -16.75 19.40
CA ILE A 124 -24.65 -15.46 19.22
C ILE A 124 -23.13 -15.58 19.32
N ASP A 125 -22.65 -16.39 20.26
CA ASP A 125 -21.22 -16.68 20.42
C ASP A 125 -21.01 -18.14 20.82
N GLY A 126 -19.93 -18.73 20.31
CA GLY A 126 -19.62 -20.15 20.50
C GLY A 126 -19.79 -21.03 19.25
N HIS A 127 -19.65 -20.48 18.05
CA HIS A 127 -19.77 -21.26 16.80
C HIS A 127 -18.75 -22.41 16.66
N HIS A 128 -17.55 -22.31 17.24
CA HIS A 128 -16.61 -23.44 17.27
C HIS A 128 -17.09 -24.54 18.24
N GLN A 129 -17.68 -24.14 19.37
CA GLN A 129 -18.24 -25.05 20.35
C GLN A 129 -19.46 -25.77 19.76
N ASP A 130 -20.31 -25.08 18.99
CA ASP A 130 -21.41 -25.70 18.25
C ASP A 130 -20.91 -26.82 17.30
N GLU A 131 -19.86 -26.54 16.51
CA GLU A 131 -19.23 -27.57 15.65
C GLU A 131 -18.70 -28.74 16.50
N LEU A 132 -18.03 -28.44 17.62
CA LEU A 132 -17.46 -29.45 18.52
C LEU A 132 -18.54 -30.34 19.15
N LEU A 133 -19.64 -29.74 19.63
CA LEU A 133 -20.76 -30.44 20.24
C LEU A 133 -21.40 -31.42 19.27
N LYS A 134 -21.65 -30.97 18.03
CA LYS A 134 -22.20 -31.81 16.96
C LYS A 134 -21.24 -32.94 16.60
N ARG A 135 -19.94 -32.65 16.50
CA ARG A 135 -18.91 -33.65 16.20
C ARG A 135 -18.77 -34.71 17.29
N LEU A 136 -18.87 -34.31 18.56
CA LEU A 136 -18.73 -35.22 19.71
C LEU A 136 -20.05 -35.85 20.16
N GLY A 137 -21.18 -35.53 19.52
CA GLY A 137 -22.49 -36.07 19.84
C GLY A 137 -23.01 -35.66 21.22
N VAL A 138 -22.63 -34.47 21.70
CA VAL A 138 -23.13 -33.93 22.97
C VAL A 138 -24.59 -33.53 22.80
N THR A 139 -25.45 -33.97 23.72
CA THR A 139 -26.90 -33.78 23.59
C THR A 139 -27.44 -32.57 24.34
N GLU A 140 -26.75 -32.14 25.41
CA GLU A 140 -27.19 -31.08 26.32
C GLU A 140 -26.04 -30.16 26.71
N ILE A 141 -26.33 -28.87 26.86
CA ILE A 141 -25.38 -27.82 27.24
C ILE A 141 -25.96 -26.88 28.29
N GLU A 142 -25.11 -26.17 29.02
CA GLU A 142 -25.52 -25.04 29.87
C GLU A 142 -25.37 -23.73 29.08
N PRO A 143 -26.47 -23.06 28.68
CA PRO A 143 -26.39 -21.85 27.88
C PRO A 143 -26.37 -20.60 28.74
N THR A 144 -25.76 -19.55 28.18
CA THR A 144 -25.82 -18.20 28.74
C THR A 144 -26.70 -17.32 27.86
N PHE A 145 -27.81 -16.82 28.40
CA PHE A 145 -28.66 -15.89 27.66
C PHE A 145 -28.18 -14.45 27.81
N ILE A 146 -28.12 -13.74 26.69
CA ILE A 146 -27.84 -12.31 26.65
C ILE A 146 -29.14 -11.49 26.58
N GLU A 147 -29.08 -10.27 27.07
CA GLU A 147 -30.16 -9.28 26.91
C GLU A 147 -29.83 -8.35 25.75
N ALA A 148 -30.76 -8.26 24.79
CA ALA A 148 -30.68 -7.35 23.66
C ALA A 148 -32.10 -7.10 23.12
N LYS A 149 -32.37 -5.88 22.66
CA LYS A 149 -33.67 -5.44 22.14
C LYS A 149 -33.97 -5.98 20.74
N ASP A 150 -32.91 -6.16 19.94
CA ASP A 150 -32.98 -6.58 18.56
C ASP A 150 -31.73 -7.40 18.17
N ALA A 151 -31.73 -7.94 16.97
CA ALA A 151 -30.64 -8.77 16.47
C ALA A 151 -29.33 -8.00 16.29
N GLN A 152 -29.39 -6.70 16.01
CA GLN A 152 -28.21 -5.85 15.86
C GLN A 152 -27.52 -5.68 17.22
N GLU A 153 -28.28 -5.40 18.27
CA GLU A 153 -27.78 -5.32 19.63
C GLU A 153 -27.27 -6.69 20.12
N ALA A 154 -27.98 -7.79 19.80
CA ALA A 154 -27.52 -9.14 20.14
C ALA A 154 -26.16 -9.46 19.49
N ARG A 155 -26.00 -9.14 18.20
CA ARG A 155 -24.72 -9.26 17.49
C ARG A 155 -23.62 -8.41 18.12
N ALA A 156 -23.92 -7.17 18.48
CA ALA A 156 -22.96 -6.27 19.14
C ALA A 156 -22.54 -6.80 20.53
N VAL A 157 -23.47 -7.39 21.30
CA VAL A 157 -23.16 -8.02 22.59
C VAL A 157 -22.27 -9.26 22.38
N GLY A 158 -22.53 -10.10 21.38
CA GLY A 158 -21.65 -11.23 21.03
C GLY A 158 -20.23 -10.81 20.65
N ALA A 159 -20.12 -9.76 19.85
CA ALA A 159 -18.84 -9.14 19.51
C ALA A 159 -18.08 -8.62 20.73
N LEU A 160 -18.82 -7.96 21.63
CA LEU A 160 -18.30 -7.41 22.88
C LEU A 160 -17.78 -8.51 23.83
N LEU A 161 -18.46 -9.65 23.90
CA LEU A 161 -17.99 -10.81 24.67
C LEU A 161 -16.64 -11.31 24.13
N ASN A 162 -16.52 -11.49 22.82
CA ASN A 162 -15.25 -11.89 22.18
C ASN A 162 -14.10 -10.92 22.48
N LEU A 163 -14.37 -9.61 22.50
CA LEU A 163 -13.41 -8.56 22.86
C LEU A 163 -13.01 -8.63 24.34
N ARG A 164 -13.98 -8.77 25.25
CA ARG A 164 -13.76 -8.88 26.70
C ARG A 164 -12.91 -10.08 27.08
N GLU A 165 -13.12 -11.19 26.37
CA GLU A 165 -12.37 -12.42 26.58
C GLU A 165 -10.95 -12.38 26.00
N GLY A 166 -10.57 -11.31 25.31
CA GLY A 166 -9.25 -11.17 24.68
C GLY A 166 -9.01 -12.12 23.51
N THR A 167 -10.07 -12.68 22.92
CA THR A 167 -9.96 -13.64 21.81
C THR A 167 -10.15 -13.02 20.43
N ALA A 168 -10.62 -11.77 20.38
CA ALA A 168 -10.80 -11.00 19.16
C ALA A 168 -9.48 -10.50 18.57
N SER A 169 -9.38 -10.53 17.23
CA SER A 169 -8.28 -9.92 16.49
C SER A 169 -8.43 -8.39 16.40
N PRO A 170 -7.37 -7.63 16.04
CA PRO A 170 -7.50 -6.21 15.72
C PRO A 170 -8.51 -5.91 14.62
N LEU A 171 -8.63 -6.80 13.63
CA LEU A 171 -9.59 -6.69 12.54
C LEU A 171 -11.03 -6.87 13.01
N ASP A 172 -11.27 -7.83 13.92
CA ASP A 172 -12.58 -7.99 14.55
C ASP A 172 -12.93 -6.74 15.34
N ALA A 173 -12.01 -6.24 16.19
CA ALA A 173 -12.20 -5.01 16.94
C ALA A 173 -12.54 -3.82 16.03
N ALA A 174 -11.81 -3.65 14.92
CA ALA A 174 -12.10 -2.60 13.95
C ALA A 174 -13.49 -2.74 13.32
N LYS A 175 -13.90 -3.97 12.97
CA LYS A 175 -15.25 -4.23 12.46
C LYS A 175 -16.32 -3.83 13.47
N PHE A 176 -16.14 -4.15 14.75
CA PHE A 176 -17.07 -3.73 15.81
C PHE A 176 -17.23 -2.21 15.87
N LEU A 177 -16.11 -1.48 15.84
CA LEU A 177 -16.11 -0.02 15.90
C LEU A 177 -16.85 0.57 14.68
N ARG A 178 -16.61 0.03 13.48
CA ARG A 178 -17.30 0.43 12.24
C ARG A 178 -18.80 0.14 12.28
N ASP A 179 -19.19 -1.08 12.68
CA ASP A 179 -20.59 -1.54 12.66
C ASP A 179 -21.45 -0.86 13.73
N THR A 180 -20.85 -0.47 14.86
CA THR A 180 -21.57 0.14 16.00
C THR A 180 -21.41 1.65 16.09
N GLY A 181 -20.48 2.25 15.35
CA GLY A 181 -20.12 3.66 15.46
C GLY A 181 -19.50 4.05 16.81
N ARG A 182 -19.09 3.07 17.63
CA ARG A 182 -18.43 3.31 18.92
C ARG A 182 -16.96 3.66 18.71
N THR A 183 -16.40 4.35 19.71
CA THR A 183 -14.97 4.63 19.79
C THR A 183 -14.26 3.64 20.71
N VAL A 184 -12.93 3.60 20.64
CA VAL A 184 -12.12 2.84 21.60
C VAL A 184 -12.32 3.34 23.03
N ASP A 185 -12.47 4.65 23.23
CA ASP A 185 -12.72 5.21 24.56
C ASP A 185 -14.02 4.68 25.17
N ASP A 186 -15.03 4.42 24.34
CA ASP A 186 -16.29 3.80 24.80
C ASP A 186 -16.07 2.35 25.26
N LEU A 187 -15.17 1.62 24.59
CA LEU A 187 -14.77 0.27 25.02
C LEU A 187 -14.03 0.30 26.37
N ALA A 188 -13.13 1.27 26.56
CA ALA A 188 -12.40 1.44 27.80
C ALA A 188 -13.33 1.79 28.98
N LYS A 189 -14.29 2.70 28.76
CA LYS A 189 -15.33 3.05 29.76
C LYS A 189 -16.19 1.85 30.18
N GLN A 190 -16.33 0.85 29.30
CA GLN A 190 -17.08 -0.39 29.56
C GLN A 190 -16.24 -1.47 30.27
N GLY A 191 -15.02 -1.14 30.72
CA GLY A 191 -14.15 -2.02 31.48
C GLY A 191 -13.59 -3.19 30.66
N ILE A 192 -13.53 -3.05 29.34
CA ILE A 192 -13.05 -4.11 28.45
C ILE A 192 -11.52 -4.10 28.47
N PRO A 193 -10.86 -5.20 28.88
CA PRO A 193 -9.40 -5.28 28.93
C PRO A 193 -8.84 -5.47 27.51
N ILE A 194 -8.75 -4.39 26.74
CA ILE A 194 -8.13 -4.43 25.41
C ILE A 194 -6.67 -4.01 25.54
N THR A 195 -5.76 -4.81 24.95
CA THR A 195 -4.36 -4.44 24.92
C THR A 195 -4.16 -3.17 24.09
N GLN A 196 -3.21 -2.33 24.52
CA GLN A 196 -2.84 -1.10 23.79
C GLN A 196 -2.42 -1.38 22.33
N SER A 197 -1.91 -2.59 22.03
CA SER A 197 -1.56 -3.00 20.67
C SER A 197 -2.79 -3.23 19.79
N ILE A 198 -3.80 -3.96 20.31
CA ILE A 198 -5.06 -4.23 19.60
C ILE A 198 -5.80 -2.92 19.35
N ILE A 199 -5.87 -2.04 20.36
CA ILE A 199 -6.49 -0.71 20.26
C ILE A 199 -5.92 0.08 19.08
N ARG A 200 -4.60 0.31 19.06
CA ARG A 200 -3.96 1.14 18.04
C ARG A 200 -4.15 0.59 16.63
N LYS A 201 -4.12 -0.73 16.49
CA LYS A 201 -4.36 -1.40 15.21
C LYS A 201 -5.83 -1.28 14.79
N ALA A 202 -6.77 -1.50 15.71
CA ALA A 202 -8.19 -1.40 15.44
C ALA A 202 -8.60 0.02 15.02
N GLU A 203 -8.07 1.05 15.67
CA GLU A 203 -8.27 2.46 15.29
C GLU A 203 -7.81 2.72 13.86
N ALA A 204 -6.59 2.31 13.53
CA ALA A 204 -6.06 2.46 12.18
C ALA A 204 -6.93 1.74 11.14
N LEU A 205 -7.33 0.49 11.40
CA LEU A 205 -8.16 -0.29 10.49
C LEU A 205 -9.57 0.28 10.34
N THR A 206 -10.09 0.98 11.35
CA THR A 206 -11.40 1.66 11.30
C THR A 206 -11.40 2.80 10.29
N ASN A 207 -10.24 3.39 9.98
CA ASN A 207 -10.12 4.47 8.99
C ASN A 207 -10.08 3.99 7.53
N LEU A 208 -10.03 2.67 7.28
CA LEU A 208 -9.91 2.15 5.92
C LEU A 208 -11.19 2.35 5.09
N ASP A 209 -11.03 2.52 3.79
CA ASP A 209 -12.11 2.44 2.83
C ASP A 209 -12.77 1.05 2.88
N ASN A 210 -14.06 0.99 2.58
CA ASN A 210 -14.84 -0.25 2.65
C ASN A 210 -14.25 -1.35 1.76
N SER A 211 -13.73 -1.03 0.56
CA SER A 211 -13.17 -2.06 -0.32
C SER A 211 -11.89 -2.66 0.25
N ILE A 212 -11.00 -1.81 0.80
CA ILE A 212 -9.74 -2.24 1.40
C ILE A 212 -10.00 -3.05 2.68
N PHE A 213 -10.96 -2.60 3.50
CA PHE A 213 -11.37 -3.33 4.69
C PHE A 213 -11.90 -4.74 4.33
N GLN A 214 -12.69 -4.85 3.26
CA GLN A 214 -13.19 -6.15 2.76
C GLN A 214 -12.06 -7.02 2.20
N GLU A 215 -11.09 -6.46 1.49
CA GLU A 215 -9.93 -7.23 1.03
C GLU A 215 -9.10 -7.77 2.19
N LEU A 216 -8.96 -6.98 3.26
CA LEU A 216 -8.33 -7.41 4.51
C LEU A 216 -9.12 -8.53 5.17
N ALA A 217 -10.44 -8.37 5.19
CA ALA A 217 -11.37 -9.36 5.71
C ALA A 217 -11.27 -10.71 4.99
N MET A 218 -11.10 -10.68 3.67
CA MET A 218 -10.89 -11.86 2.84
C MET A 218 -9.46 -12.43 2.93
N GLY A 219 -8.56 -11.80 3.69
CA GLY A 219 -7.15 -12.20 3.78
C GLY A 219 -6.35 -11.98 2.49
N ARG A 220 -6.83 -11.14 1.57
CA ARG A 220 -6.15 -10.81 0.32
C ARG A 220 -5.02 -9.81 0.51
N ILE A 221 -5.12 -9.00 1.57
CA ILE A 221 -4.07 -8.05 1.97
C ILE A 221 -3.59 -8.37 3.39
N LEU A 222 -2.33 -8.06 3.67
CA LEU A 222 -1.75 -8.26 4.99
C LEU A 222 -2.29 -7.20 5.97
N GLU A 223 -2.55 -7.62 7.22
CA GLU A 223 -3.00 -6.72 8.29
C GLU A 223 -2.05 -5.52 8.46
N ASP A 224 -0.74 -5.75 8.41
CA ASP A 224 0.25 -4.69 8.57
C ASP A 224 0.14 -3.62 7.45
N TYR A 225 -0.32 -3.99 6.25
CA TYR A 225 -0.55 -3.02 5.15
C TYR A 225 -1.79 -2.19 5.42
N GLY A 226 -2.89 -2.84 5.84
CA GLY A 226 -4.10 -2.14 6.25
C GLY A 226 -3.85 -1.17 7.40
N VAL A 227 -3.09 -1.59 8.42
CA VAL A 227 -2.73 -0.74 9.56
C VAL A 227 -1.86 0.44 9.09
N ALA A 228 -0.83 0.21 8.28
CA ALA A 228 0.04 1.28 7.78
C ALA A 228 -0.73 2.35 6.97
N ILE A 229 -1.64 1.91 6.11
CA ILE A 229 -2.46 2.78 5.27
C ILE A 229 -3.47 3.57 6.13
N GLY A 230 -4.23 2.87 6.99
CA GLY A 230 -5.29 3.49 7.79
C GLY A 230 -4.80 4.40 8.91
N LYS A 231 -3.55 4.24 9.37
CA LYS A 231 -2.87 5.23 10.24
C LYS A 231 -2.57 6.54 9.52
N THR A 232 -2.36 6.49 8.21
CA THR A 232 -1.81 7.60 7.45
C THR A 232 -2.90 8.50 6.90
N THR A 233 -3.97 7.91 6.35
CA THR A 233 -5.01 8.67 5.66
C THR A 233 -6.36 7.95 5.75
N SER A 234 -7.45 8.71 5.71
CA SER A 234 -8.82 8.22 5.54
C SER A 234 -9.36 8.43 4.11
N ASP A 235 -8.57 9.03 3.21
CA ASP A 235 -8.96 9.30 1.83
C ASP A 235 -8.91 8.02 0.97
N PRO A 236 -10.04 7.54 0.42
CA PRO A 236 -10.09 6.30 -0.36
C PRO A 236 -9.17 6.28 -1.58
N VAL A 237 -8.97 7.40 -2.28
CA VAL A 237 -8.13 7.47 -3.49
C VAL A 237 -6.67 7.26 -3.10
N VAL A 238 -6.23 7.96 -2.04
CA VAL A 238 -4.89 7.85 -1.50
C VAL A 238 -4.64 6.45 -0.93
N GLN A 239 -5.61 5.87 -0.21
CA GLN A 239 -5.47 4.54 0.35
C GLN A 239 -5.32 3.46 -0.73
N LYS A 240 -6.12 3.53 -1.80
CA LYS A 240 -6.05 2.59 -2.93
C LYS A 240 -4.71 2.70 -3.66
N LYS A 241 -4.24 3.92 -3.93
CA LYS A 241 -2.91 4.12 -4.54
C LYS A 241 -1.78 3.65 -3.61
N ALA A 242 -1.88 3.87 -2.31
CA ALA A 242 -0.90 3.38 -1.34
C ALA A 242 -0.81 1.85 -1.34
N LEU A 243 -1.97 1.18 -1.30
CA LEU A 243 -2.04 -0.28 -1.38
C LEU A 243 -1.41 -0.79 -2.69
N GLU A 244 -1.76 -0.19 -3.83
CA GLU A 244 -1.22 -0.54 -5.15
C GLU A 244 0.32 -0.43 -5.19
N VAL A 245 0.90 0.65 -4.64
CA VAL A 245 2.35 0.84 -4.61
C VAL A 245 3.03 -0.19 -3.71
N ILE A 246 2.42 -0.52 -2.56
CA ILE A 246 2.94 -1.54 -1.64
C ILE A 246 2.91 -2.93 -2.30
N THR A 247 1.79 -3.31 -2.92
CA THR A 247 1.62 -4.64 -3.56
C THR A 247 2.54 -4.80 -4.76
N LYS A 248 2.57 -3.84 -5.69
CA LYS A 248 3.50 -3.86 -6.84
C LYS A 248 4.96 -3.99 -6.39
N ARG A 249 5.33 -3.32 -5.30
CA ARG A 249 6.68 -3.44 -4.74
C ARG A 249 6.95 -4.84 -4.19
N ALA A 250 6.02 -5.40 -3.43
CA ALA A 250 6.13 -6.73 -2.86
C ALA A 250 6.31 -7.79 -3.96
N GLU A 251 5.48 -7.73 -5.00
CA GLU A 251 5.51 -8.59 -6.19
C GLU A 251 6.87 -8.52 -6.88
N ARG A 252 7.35 -7.32 -7.20
CA ARG A 252 8.63 -7.12 -7.87
C ARG A 252 9.81 -7.64 -7.06
N THR A 253 9.77 -7.54 -5.73
CA THR A 253 10.85 -8.09 -4.88
C THR A 253 10.68 -9.58 -4.55
N GLY A 254 9.54 -10.18 -4.87
CA GLY A 254 9.18 -11.53 -4.42
C GLY A 254 9.15 -11.68 -2.90
N ARG A 255 9.01 -10.58 -2.16
CA ARG A 255 9.08 -10.53 -0.70
C ARG A 255 8.06 -9.55 -0.17
N LYS A 256 7.50 -9.85 1.00
CA LYS A 256 6.64 -8.91 1.71
C LYS A 256 7.41 -7.63 2.04
N VAL A 257 6.75 -6.49 1.85
CA VAL A 257 7.15 -5.21 2.42
C VAL A 257 6.96 -5.29 3.94
N ASP A 258 7.91 -4.77 4.71
CA ASP A 258 7.80 -4.65 6.17
C ASP A 258 6.85 -3.52 6.58
N ALA A 259 6.36 -3.54 7.81
CA ALA A 259 5.34 -2.59 8.27
C ALA A 259 5.83 -1.13 8.24
N ASP A 260 7.08 -0.87 8.63
CA ASP A 260 7.65 0.48 8.69
C ASP A 260 7.79 1.07 7.28
N LEU A 261 8.26 0.27 6.33
CA LEU A 261 8.34 0.66 4.92
C LEU A 261 6.95 0.83 4.28
N ALA A 262 5.98 -0.01 4.62
CA ALA A 262 4.59 0.18 4.17
C ALA A 262 4.03 1.52 4.66
N GLU A 263 4.30 1.89 5.91
CA GLU A 263 3.88 3.17 6.50
C GLU A 263 4.60 4.36 5.84
N GLU A 264 5.89 4.22 5.52
CA GLU A 264 6.64 5.23 4.75
C GLU A 264 6.05 5.42 3.35
N ILE A 265 5.74 4.34 2.64
CA ILE A 265 5.10 4.40 1.32
C ILE A 265 3.75 5.10 1.42
N ALA A 266 2.91 4.69 2.37
CA ALA A 266 1.60 5.31 2.58
C ALA A 266 1.72 6.82 2.84
N ARG A 267 2.64 7.25 3.71
CA ARG A 267 2.90 8.69 3.96
C ARG A 267 3.31 9.44 2.71
N ARG A 268 4.17 8.83 1.88
CA ARG A 268 4.63 9.44 0.63
C ARG A 268 3.50 9.60 -0.38
N VAL A 269 2.59 8.63 -0.46
CA VAL A 269 1.41 8.70 -1.33
C VAL A 269 0.41 9.75 -0.80
N ALA A 270 0.23 9.83 0.52
CA ALA A 270 -0.63 10.85 1.14
C ALA A 270 -0.13 12.29 0.97
N GLY A 271 1.18 12.48 0.83
CA GLY A 271 1.77 13.79 0.51
C GLY A 271 1.66 14.19 -0.97
N ALA A 272 1.26 13.26 -1.86
CA ALA A 272 1.07 13.57 -3.26
C ALA A 272 -0.25 14.29 -3.49
N GLY A 273 -0.27 15.16 -4.50
CA GLY A 273 -1.47 15.83 -4.96
C GLY A 273 -2.45 14.86 -5.59
N GLN A 274 -3.67 15.37 -5.81
CA GLN A 274 -4.74 14.66 -6.50
C GLN A 274 -5.28 15.55 -7.62
N ARG A 275 -5.86 14.92 -8.65
CA ARG A 275 -6.56 15.59 -9.74
C ARG A 275 -7.94 14.97 -9.88
N THR A 276 -8.97 15.82 -9.91
CA THR A 276 -10.32 15.42 -10.32
C THR A 276 -10.54 15.83 -11.76
N GLU A 277 -11.03 14.90 -12.56
CA GLU A 277 -11.43 15.12 -13.94
C GLU A 277 -12.92 14.82 -14.10
N THR A 278 -13.65 15.76 -14.69
CA THR A 278 -15.05 15.58 -15.04
C THR A 278 -15.11 15.13 -16.50
N GLN A 279 -15.60 13.92 -16.74
CA GLN A 279 -15.79 13.36 -18.07
C GLN A 279 -17.28 13.34 -18.40
N GLU A 280 -17.67 13.90 -19.54
CA GLU A 280 -19.04 13.77 -20.06
C GLU A 280 -19.24 12.35 -20.57
N THR A 281 -20.11 11.58 -19.92
CA THR A 281 -20.43 10.20 -20.32
C THR A 281 -21.83 10.13 -20.92
N LEU A 282 -22.18 8.99 -21.54
CA LEU A 282 -23.53 8.73 -22.05
C LEU A 282 -24.62 8.76 -20.96
N PHE A 283 -24.23 8.81 -19.68
CA PHE A 283 -25.12 8.86 -18.52
C PHE A 283 -24.98 10.15 -17.72
N GLY A 284 -24.33 11.18 -18.28
CA GLY A 284 -24.06 12.47 -17.63
C GLY A 284 -22.61 12.65 -17.19
N PRO A 285 -22.27 13.77 -16.54
CA PRO A 285 -20.92 14.06 -16.10
C PRO A 285 -20.50 13.09 -14.98
N MET A 286 -19.38 12.39 -15.20
CA MET A 286 -18.75 11.50 -14.24
C MET A 286 -17.45 12.14 -13.76
N GLU A 287 -17.33 12.34 -12.44
CA GLU A 287 -16.08 12.81 -11.84
C GLU A 287 -15.20 11.62 -11.44
N THR A 288 -13.94 11.66 -11.87
CA THR A 288 -12.92 10.68 -11.49
C THR A 288 -11.78 11.41 -10.80
N THR A 289 -11.46 11.01 -9.57
CA THR A 289 -10.32 11.55 -8.82
C THR A 289 -9.19 10.54 -8.81
N GLU A 290 -8.00 11.00 -9.20
CA GLU A 290 -6.78 10.19 -9.25
C GLU A 290 -5.65 10.83 -8.46
N SER A 291 -4.81 9.99 -7.86
CA SER A 291 -3.57 10.43 -7.20
C SER A 291 -2.48 10.74 -8.23
N LEU A 292 -1.79 11.88 -8.07
CA LEU A 292 -0.68 12.31 -8.91
C LEU A 292 0.68 11.71 -8.50
N PHE A 293 0.67 10.73 -7.59
CA PHE A 293 1.88 10.16 -7.01
C PHE A 293 2.90 9.66 -8.04
N GLU A 294 2.44 9.03 -9.12
CA GLU A 294 3.33 8.48 -10.16
C GLU A 294 4.00 9.58 -10.98
N GLN A 295 3.23 10.60 -11.37
CA GLN A 295 3.70 11.77 -12.11
C GLN A 295 4.71 12.56 -11.27
N GLU A 296 4.40 12.79 -9.99
CA GLU A 296 5.33 13.43 -9.05
C GLU A 296 6.61 12.62 -8.84
N ALA A 297 6.50 11.29 -8.67
CA ALA A 297 7.66 10.42 -8.53
C ALA A 297 8.56 10.46 -9.77
N SER A 298 7.97 10.44 -10.96
CA SER A 298 8.67 10.56 -12.24
C SER A 298 9.42 11.89 -12.37
N LEU A 299 8.76 13.01 -12.05
CA LEU A 299 9.40 14.34 -12.08
C LEU A 299 10.51 14.47 -11.03
N ALA A 300 10.29 14.00 -9.81
CA ALA A 300 11.30 14.01 -8.77
C ALA A 300 12.53 13.17 -9.18
N GLN A 301 12.32 12.02 -9.82
CA GLN A 301 13.40 11.19 -10.37
C GLN A 301 14.16 11.91 -11.50
N HIS A 302 13.44 12.57 -12.43
CA HIS A 302 14.05 13.36 -13.49
C HIS A 302 14.95 14.47 -12.94
N VAL A 303 14.43 15.28 -12.00
CA VAL A 303 15.16 16.39 -11.38
C VAL A 303 16.43 15.87 -10.67
N ARG A 304 16.31 14.81 -9.86
CA ARG A 304 17.46 14.19 -9.19
C ARG A 304 18.50 13.67 -10.18
N GLY A 305 18.03 13.00 -11.23
CA GLY A 305 18.88 12.46 -12.29
C GLY A 305 19.67 13.55 -12.99
N ARG A 306 19.03 14.67 -13.30
CA ARG A 306 19.63 15.82 -13.96
C ARG A 306 20.66 16.53 -13.08
N LEU A 307 20.35 16.81 -11.81
CA LEU A 307 21.32 17.36 -10.85
C LEU A 307 22.53 16.44 -10.66
N ALA A 308 22.31 15.12 -10.63
CA ALA A 308 23.39 14.14 -10.56
C ALA A 308 24.26 14.15 -11.83
N GLY A 309 23.64 14.27 -13.01
CA GLY A 309 24.32 14.41 -14.29
C GLY A 309 25.16 15.67 -14.36
N GLU A 310 24.62 16.82 -13.97
CA GLU A 310 25.33 18.10 -13.93
C GLU A 310 26.53 18.05 -12.99
N LYS A 311 26.36 17.51 -11.77
CA LYS A 311 27.48 17.33 -10.83
C LYS A 311 28.61 16.51 -11.45
N ARG A 312 28.28 15.41 -12.15
CA ARG A 312 29.27 14.56 -12.82
C ARG A 312 29.93 15.29 -13.98
N LEU A 313 29.14 15.89 -14.86
CA LEU A 313 29.63 16.61 -16.04
C LEU A 313 30.61 17.72 -15.65
N PHE A 314 30.19 18.65 -14.80
CA PHE A 314 31.04 19.77 -14.38
C PHE A 314 32.19 19.31 -13.49
N GLY A 315 31.99 18.24 -12.71
CA GLY A 315 33.06 17.62 -11.93
C GLY A 315 34.16 17.03 -12.81
N THR A 316 33.81 16.32 -13.88
CA THR A 316 34.77 15.78 -14.86
C THR A 316 35.48 16.91 -15.61
N VAL A 317 34.76 17.90 -16.10
CA VAL A 317 35.36 19.03 -16.85
C VAL A 317 36.26 19.91 -15.97
N ALA A 318 36.08 19.90 -14.65
CA ALA A 318 36.95 20.60 -13.70
C ALA A 318 38.22 19.81 -13.31
N GLN A 319 38.36 18.54 -13.70
CA GLN A 319 39.55 17.74 -13.40
C GLN A 319 40.72 18.12 -14.30
N VAL A 320 41.91 18.29 -13.70
CA VAL A 320 43.14 18.73 -14.40
C VAL A 320 43.43 17.91 -15.66
N GLY A 321 43.34 16.58 -15.58
CA GLY A 321 43.60 15.71 -16.74
C GLY A 321 42.56 15.82 -17.86
N SER A 322 41.31 16.18 -17.54
CA SER A 322 40.29 16.44 -18.57
C SER A 322 40.42 17.82 -19.18
N VAL A 323 40.88 18.81 -18.42
CA VAL A 323 41.17 20.16 -18.93
C VAL A 323 42.30 20.09 -19.97
N GLU A 324 43.41 19.44 -19.66
CA GLU A 324 44.55 19.30 -20.59
C GLU A 324 44.14 18.63 -21.91
N GLN A 325 43.35 17.55 -21.84
CA GLN A 325 42.89 16.83 -23.03
C GLN A 325 41.88 17.65 -23.87
N LEU A 326 41.00 18.41 -23.21
CA LEU A 326 40.01 19.24 -23.89
C LEU A 326 40.64 20.52 -24.47
N GLU A 327 41.64 21.09 -23.80
CA GLU A 327 42.46 22.20 -24.30
C GLU A 327 43.32 21.82 -25.50
N GLN A 328 43.89 20.60 -25.51
CA GLN A 328 44.57 20.04 -26.68
C GLN A 328 43.63 19.93 -27.90
N ALA A 329 42.34 19.70 -27.67
CA ALA A 329 41.32 19.70 -28.70
C ALA A 329 40.80 21.12 -29.07
N GLY A 330 41.37 22.18 -28.49
CA GLY A 330 41.04 23.58 -28.78
C GLY A 330 39.92 24.18 -27.91
N ASN A 331 39.48 23.51 -26.84
CA ASN A 331 38.47 24.05 -25.94
C ASN A 331 39.11 24.90 -24.84
N VAL A 332 38.52 26.06 -24.51
CA VAL A 332 38.94 26.88 -23.36
C VAL A 332 38.01 26.61 -22.19
N LEU A 333 38.55 26.09 -21.08
CA LEU A 333 37.74 25.68 -19.92
C LEU A 333 38.01 26.56 -18.69
N ALA A 334 36.93 27.08 -18.11
CA ALA A 334 36.99 27.77 -16.83
C ALA A 334 36.93 26.74 -15.68
N GLN A 335 38.09 26.23 -15.28
CA GLN A 335 38.20 25.17 -14.26
C GLN A 335 37.48 25.52 -12.95
N GLU A 336 37.71 26.72 -12.43
CA GLU A 336 37.09 27.19 -11.17
C GLU A 336 35.56 27.30 -11.28
N GLU A 337 35.05 27.83 -12.39
CA GLU A 337 33.60 27.94 -12.63
C GLU A 337 32.94 26.58 -12.77
N ASN A 338 33.56 25.64 -13.48
CA ASN A 338 33.07 24.26 -13.58
C ASN A 338 33.05 23.59 -12.19
N LEU A 339 34.07 23.81 -11.36
CA LEU A 339 34.08 23.30 -9.99
C LEU A 339 32.95 23.91 -9.15
N ARG A 340 32.71 25.22 -9.28
CA ARG A 340 31.61 25.92 -8.59
C ARG A 340 30.23 25.39 -9.03
N LEU A 341 30.03 25.16 -10.31
CA LEU A 341 28.80 24.57 -10.85
C LEU A 341 28.58 23.15 -10.35
N ALA A 342 29.64 22.32 -10.28
CA ALA A 342 29.56 20.97 -9.73
C ALA A 342 29.17 20.97 -8.24
N GLN A 343 29.73 21.89 -7.46
CA GLN A 343 29.40 22.06 -6.04
C GLN A 343 27.97 22.57 -5.84
N SER A 344 27.54 23.55 -6.64
CA SER A 344 26.16 24.06 -6.62
C SER A 344 25.15 22.96 -6.97
N ALA A 345 25.41 22.14 -7.98
CA ALA A 345 24.55 21.00 -8.34
C ALA A 345 24.47 19.95 -7.21
N LYS A 346 25.57 19.72 -6.49
CA LYS A 346 25.59 18.85 -5.30
C LYS A 346 24.70 19.43 -4.19
N GLN A 347 24.89 20.70 -3.83
CA GLN A 347 24.09 21.37 -2.80
C GLN A 347 22.61 21.41 -3.18
N ALA A 348 22.31 21.71 -4.44
CA ALA A 348 20.96 21.74 -4.96
C ALA A 348 20.25 20.40 -4.82
N ARG A 349 20.96 19.30 -5.11
CA ARG A 349 20.43 17.96 -4.91
C ARG A 349 20.12 17.68 -3.44
N GLU A 350 21.01 18.06 -2.53
CA GLU A 350 20.79 17.86 -1.09
C GLU A 350 19.59 18.65 -0.58
N VAL A 351 19.38 19.88 -1.06
CA VAL A 351 18.20 20.70 -0.73
C VAL A 351 16.93 20.04 -1.27
N VAL A 352 16.93 19.63 -2.55
CA VAL A 352 15.80 18.93 -3.17
C VAL A 352 15.48 17.64 -2.40
N ASP A 353 16.48 16.84 -2.04
CA ASP A 353 16.26 15.59 -1.30
C ASP A 353 15.69 15.81 0.10
N LYS A 354 16.03 16.93 0.77
CA LYS A 354 15.48 17.29 2.08
C LYS A 354 14.04 17.84 2.02
N LEU A 355 13.73 18.59 0.97
CA LEU A 355 12.47 19.33 0.86
C LEU A 355 11.40 18.60 0.04
N LEU A 356 11.77 17.56 -0.70
CA LEU A 356 10.82 16.71 -1.43
C LEU A 356 9.84 16.02 -0.47
N GLY A 357 8.54 16.23 -0.69
CA GLY A 357 7.47 15.70 0.18
C GLY A 357 7.19 16.54 1.42
N GLN A 358 7.86 17.70 1.57
CA GLN A 358 7.50 18.73 2.53
C GLN A 358 6.75 19.85 1.82
N SER A 359 5.79 20.48 2.49
CA SER A 359 5.11 21.66 1.95
C SER A 359 6.13 22.78 1.68
N GLY A 360 6.09 23.34 0.48
CA GLY A 360 6.96 24.45 0.10
C GLY A 360 7.23 24.53 -1.40
N PRO A 361 7.99 25.55 -1.83
CA PRO A 361 8.08 25.93 -3.24
C PRO A 361 8.55 24.81 -4.17
N ILE A 362 9.50 23.98 -3.74
CA ILE A 362 10.01 22.85 -4.54
C ILE A 362 8.92 21.81 -4.77
N ASN A 363 8.15 21.49 -3.73
CA ASN A 363 7.07 20.51 -3.82
C ASN A 363 5.92 21.04 -4.67
N ASP A 364 5.57 22.32 -4.51
CA ASP A 364 4.52 22.98 -5.29
C ASP A 364 4.84 22.99 -6.80
N ILE A 365 6.10 23.25 -7.16
CA ILE A 365 6.58 23.19 -8.55
C ILE A 365 6.44 21.77 -9.12
N ILE A 366 6.74 20.74 -8.33
CA ILE A 366 6.64 19.35 -8.76
C ILE A 366 5.18 18.91 -8.89
N GLN A 367 4.32 19.31 -7.94
CA GLN A 367 2.88 19.06 -8.02
C GLN A 367 2.25 19.74 -9.24
N GLU A 368 2.67 20.96 -9.54
CA GLU A 368 2.23 21.66 -10.74
C GLU A 368 2.69 20.94 -12.02
N GLY A 369 3.96 20.55 -12.09
CA GLY A 369 4.45 19.72 -13.18
C GLY A 369 3.68 18.40 -13.31
N ALA A 370 3.32 17.77 -12.19
CA ALA A 370 2.58 16.52 -12.17
C ALA A 370 1.15 16.69 -12.70
N ARG A 371 0.47 17.78 -12.34
CA ARG A 371 -0.84 18.16 -12.91
C ARG A 371 -0.76 18.33 -14.43
N ARG A 372 0.28 19.00 -14.92
CA ARG A 372 0.51 19.21 -16.36
C ARG A 372 0.79 17.90 -17.10
N LEU A 373 1.59 17.01 -16.52
CA LEU A 373 1.79 15.66 -17.07
C LEU A 373 0.48 14.87 -17.12
N ALA A 374 -0.32 14.94 -16.06
CA ALA A 374 -1.62 14.28 -16.03
C ALA A 374 -2.58 14.87 -17.08
N ALA A 375 -2.51 16.17 -17.35
CA ALA A 375 -3.30 16.85 -18.39
C ALA A 375 -2.87 16.47 -19.83
N GLY A 376 -1.85 15.63 -20.00
CA GLY A 376 -1.40 15.15 -21.31
C GLY A 376 -0.40 16.06 -22.02
N GLU A 377 0.17 17.05 -21.31
CA GLU A 377 1.26 17.85 -21.88
C GLU A 377 2.49 17.00 -22.20
N LYS A 378 3.30 17.45 -23.17
CA LYS A 378 4.47 16.72 -23.62
C LYS A 378 5.49 16.56 -22.49
N VAL A 379 5.75 15.30 -22.13
CA VAL A 379 6.61 14.90 -20.99
C VAL A 379 7.95 15.64 -20.97
N ALA A 380 8.63 15.72 -22.12
CA ALA A 380 9.95 16.35 -22.21
C ALA A 380 9.93 17.85 -21.91
N ASP A 381 8.86 18.55 -22.28
CA ASP A 381 8.73 19.99 -22.07
C ASP A 381 8.41 20.28 -20.61
N VAL A 382 7.47 19.54 -20.02
CA VAL A 382 7.13 19.64 -18.59
C VAL A 382 8.32 19.29 -17.71
N GLN A 383 9.08 18.23 -18.03
CA GLN A 383 10.29 17.87 -17.31
C GLN A 383 11.35 18.98 -17.35
N ARG A 384 11.58 19.58 -18.53
CA ARG A 384 12.55 20.68 -18.71
C ARG A 384 12.15 21.93 -17.92
N GLU A 385 10.89 22.33 -18.01
CA GLU A 385 10.38 23.52 -17.32
C GLU A 385 10.33 23.33 -15.80
N THR A 386 9.84 22.17 -15.34
CA THR A 386 9.84 21.81 -13.91
C THR A 386 11.25 21.86 -13.37
N TYR A 387 12.22 21.30 -14.10
CA TYR A 387 13.62 21.37 -13.70
C TYR A 387 14.16 22.80 -13.59
N SER A 388 13.87 23.68 -14.57
CA SER A 388 14.31 25.09 -14.52
C SER A 388 13.76 25.78 -13.28
N LYS A 389 12.45 25.66 -13.04
CA LYS A 389 11.78 26.25 -11.88
C LYS A 389 12.32 25.72 -10.56
N VAL A 390 12.57 24.41 -10.45
CA VAL A 390 13.19 23.83 -9.24
C VAL A 390 14.59 24.39 -9.03
N ARG A 391 15.39 24.52 -10.10
CA ARG A 391 16.75 25.08 -10.00
C ARG A 391 16.73 26.53 -9.53
N GLU A 392 15.83 27.35 -10.06
CA GLU A 392 15.61 28.73 -9.64
C GLU A 392 15.19 28.80 -8.16
N ALA A 393 14.19 28.02 -7.75
CA ALA A 393 13.73 27.97 -6.35
C ALA A 393 14.85 27.55 -5.38
N VAL A 394 15.68 26.59 -5.77
CA VAL A 394 16.83 26.16 -4.97
C VAL A 394 17.88 27.28 -4.86
N GLN A 395 18.13 28.02 -5.95
CA GLN A 395 19.04 29.16 -5.95
C GLN A 395 18.54 30.32 -5.08
N GLU A 396 17.24 30.45 -4.84
CA GLU A 396 16.69 31.42 -3.88
C GLU A 396 16.82 30.96 -2.42
N ILE A 397 16.74 29.65 -2.18
CA ILE A 397 16.85 29.05 -0.84
C ILE A 397 18.30 29.06 -0.32
N LEU A 398 19.28 28.73 -1.18
CA LEU A 398 20.69 28.62 -0.79
C LEU A 398 21.31 29.92 -0.21
N PRO A 399 21.06 31.13 -0.74
CA PRO A 399 21.49 32.41 -0.15
C PRO A 399 20.84 32.69 1.22
N GLY A 400 19.63 32.18 1.44
CA GLY A 400 18.88 32.34 2.69
C GLY A 400 19.42 31.49 3.84
N GLU A 401 19.88 30.27 3.55
CA GLU A 401 20.55 29.41 4.54
C GLU A 401 21.89 29.98 4.99
N THR A 402 22.66 30.60 4.10
CA THR A 402 23.93 31.26 4.45
C THR A 402 23.71 32.44 5.40
N LYS A 403 22.65 33.24 5.18
CA LYS A 403 22.28 34.37 6.06
C LYS A 403 21.68 33.92 7.41
N ARG A 404 20.95 32.81 7.45
CA ARG A 404 20.41 32.25 8.71
C ARG A 404 21.49 31.58 9.56
N ALA A 405 22.49 30.95 8.93
CA ALA A 405 23.66 30.41 9.62
C ALA A 405 24.53 31.51 10.24
N SER A 406 24.71 32.65 9.56
CA SER A 406 25.44 33.80 10.12
C SER A 406 24.69 34.48 11.28
N GLN A 407 23.35 34.60 11.21
CA GLN A 407 22.55 35.19 12.30
C GLN A 407 22.42 34.29 13.54
N ARG A 408 22.50 32.96 13.38
CA ARG A 408 22.52 32.02 14.51
C ARG A 408 23.87 32.00 15.23
N GLY A 409 24.95 32.44 14.58
CA GLY A 409 26.27 32.64 15.18
C GLY A 409 26.41 33.94 16.00
N GLU A 410 25.58 34.95 15.73
CA GLU A 410 25.65 36.27 16.39
C GLU A 410 24.79 36.42 17.66
N LYS A 411 23.87 35.48 17.96
CA LYS A 411 23.05 35.49 19.19
C LYS A 411 23.50 34.47 20.23
N GLY A 412 24.80 34.40 20.47
CA GLY A 412 25.40 33.55 21.50
C GLY A 412 26.57 34.25 22.19
N GLY A 413 26.33 35.42 22.78
CA GLY A 413 27.36 36.23 23.40
C GLY A 413 26.91 36.95 24.65
N GLU A 414 26.54 36.21 25.70
CA GLU A 414 26.69 36.70 27.08
C GLU A 414 26.58 35.55 28.10
N VAL A 415 27.72 34.92 28.44
CA VAL A 415 27.89 34.28 29.74
C VAL A 415 29.29 34.60 30.27
N ARG A 416 29.27 35.36 31.36
CA ARG A 416 30.35 35.75 32.27
C ARG A 416 31.14 34.53 32.76
N GLY A 417 32.47 34.62 32.67
CA GLY A 417 33.38 33.48 32.81
C GLY A 417 33.74 33.03 34.23
N GLN A 418 34.46 31.91 34.28
CA GLN A 418 35.52 31.61 35.24
C GLN A 418 36.55 30.64 34.61
N PRO A 419 37.84 30.71 35.01
CA PRO A 419 38.97 30.23 34.22
C PRO A 419 39.44 28.82 34.60
N GLY A 420 39.99 28.06 33.65
CA GLY A 420 40.70 26.83 33.99
C GLY A 420 41.23 26.00 32.81
N LYS A 421 42.56 26.00 32.69
CA LYS A 421 43.44 24.95 32.13
C LYS A 421 43.57 24.84 30.61
N THR A 422 44.72 25.35 30.17
CA THR A 422 45.42 25.03 28.93
C THR A 422 45.72 23.53 28.80
N GLY A 423 45.34 22.93 27.68
CA GLY A 423 45.82 21.63 27.22
C GLY A 423 45.84 21.58 25.70
N LYS A 424 47.04 21.58 25.09
CA LYS A 424 47.21 21.33 23.66
C LYS A 424 46.84 19.86 23.36
N PRO A 425 46.10 19.54 22.28
CA PRO A 425 45.93 18.15 21.85
C PRO A 425 47.22 17.63 21.18
N SER A 426 47.62 16.41 21.52
CA SER A 426 48.75 15.69 20.92
C SER A 426 48.35 15.03 19.60
N ALA A 427 49.30 14.99 18.66
CA ALA A 427 49.14 14.52 17.29
C ALA A 427 48.81 13.01 17.11
N GLN A 428 48.66 12.25 18.19
CA GLN A 428 48.30 10.82 18.13
C GLN A 428 46.79 10.55 18.25
N ALA A 429 45.98 11.54 18.68
CA ALA A 429 44.53 11.39 18.75
C ALA A 429 43.81 11.55 17.39
N ASN A 430 44.50 12.06 16.36
CA ASN A 430 43.94 12.22 15.02
C ASN A 430 44.15 10.97 14.13
N LEU A 431 45.19 10.16 14.36
CA LEU A 431 45.42 8.97 13.51
C LEU A 431 44.44 7.82 13.75
N LEU A 432 43.99 7.61 15.00
CA LEU A 432 43.03 6.54 15.31
C LEU A 432 41.59 6.85 14.87
N ARG A 433 41.27 8.12 14.62
CA ARG A 433 39.95 8.53 14.10
C ARG A 433 39.83 8.34 12.58
N ASP A 434 40.96 8.35 11.87
CA ASP A 434 40.99 8.19 10.42
C ASP A 434 40.95 6.71 10.00
N GLU A 435 41.46 5.76 10.80
CA GLU A 435 41.34 4.33 10.52
C GLU A 435 39.92 3.78 10.71
N GLU A 436 39.20 4.21 11.76
CA GLU A 436 37.79 3.82 11.96
C GLU A 436 36.86 4.40 10.86
N ALA A 437 37.19 5.59 10.34
CA ALA A 437 36.47 6.18 9.22
C ALA A 437 36.69 5.43 7.89
N GLN A 438 37.87 4.84 7.68
CA GLN A 438 38.18 4.06 6.48
C GLN A 438 37.52 2.67 6.48
N LEU A 439 37.44 2.00 7.64
CA LEU A 439 36.71 0.73 7.78
C LEU A 439 35.20 0.90 7.55
N HIS A 440 34.60 2.01 8.00
CA HIS A 440 33.20 2.32 7.74
C HIS A 440 32.91 2.69 6.27
N LEU A 441 33.88 3.25 5.54
CA LEU A 441 33.75 3.56 4.11
C LEU A 441 33.73 2.30 3.22
N GLY A 442 34.53 1.28 3.56
CA GLY A 442 34.54 0.00 2.86
C GLY A 442 33.19 -0.73 2.91
N ASP A 443 32.57 -0.76 4.08
CA ASP A 443 31.25 -1.37 4.28
C ASP A 443 30.10 -0.55 3.67
N MET A 444 30.26 0.77 3.57
CA MET A 444 29.31 1.62 2.84
C MET A 444 29.45 1.47 1.33
N ALA A 445 30.67 1.34 0.81
CA ALA A 445 30.93 1.10 -0.61
C ALA A 445 30.40 -0.27 -1.06
N HIS A 446 30.53 -1.31 -0.23
CA HIS A 446 29.97 -2.63 -0.52
C HIS A 446 28.42 -2.63 -0.51
N ARG A 447 27.81 -1.88 0.42
CA ARG A 447 26.34 -1.68 0.46
C ARG A 447 25.82 -0.79 -0.68
N ALA A 448 26.59 0.19 -1.12
CA ALA A 448 26.28 1.03 -2.27
C ALA A 448 26.40 0.25 -3.59
N ALA A 449 27.42 -0.60 -3.75
CA ALA A 449 27.57 -1.48 -4.90
C ALA A 449 26.40 -2.48 -4.99
N LYS A 450 25.94 -3.02 -3.86
CA LYS A 450 24.77 -3.91 -3.79
C LYS A 450 23.45 -3.19 -4.14
N ARG A 451 23.32 -1.90 -3.77
CA ARG A 451 22.18 -1.02 -4.14
C ARG A 451 22.19 -0.59 -5.61
N ILE A 452 23.38 -0.41 -6.19
CA ILE A 452 23.55 -0.08 -7.61
C ILE A 452 23.24 -1.30 -8.50
N ALA A 453 23.64 -2.50 -8.08
CA ALA A 453 23.25 -3.75 -8.77
C ALA A 453 21.72 -3.95 -8.79
N THR A 454 21.03 -3.61 -7.69
CA THR A 454 19.55 -3.70 -7.64
C THR A 454 18.89 -2.63 -8.51
N THR A 455 19.38 -1.38 -8.52
CA THR A 455 18.83 -0.30 -9.36
C THR A 455 19.14 -0.45 -10.85
N TRP A 456 20.16 -1.24 -11.22
CA TRP A 456 20.45 -1.57 -12.61
C TRP A 456 19.58 -2.71 -13.16
N GLU A 457 19.11 -3.63 -12.32
CA GLU A 457 18.08 -4.62 -12.71
C GLU A 457 16.70 -3.99 -12.94
N PHE A 458 16.37 -2.91 -12.23
CA PHE A 458 15.15 -2.11 -12.48
C PHE A 458 15.09 -1.51 -13.89
N GLY A 459 16.24 -1.20 -14.51
CA GLY A 459 16.30 -0.63 -15.85
C GLY A 459 16.19 -1.65 -16.98
N LYS A 460 16.24 -2.95 -16.70
CA LYS A 460 16.22 -4.01 -17.74
C LYS A 460 14.82 -4.54 -18.08
N THR A 461 13.83 -4.33 -17.22
CA THR A 461 12.47 -4.85 -17.45
C THR A 461 11.55 -3.91 -18.23
N GLU A 462 11.92 -2.63 -18.40
CA GLU A 462 11.12 -1.65 -19.18
C GLU A 462 11.59 -1.46 -20.64
N ALA A 463 12.71 -2.06 -21.04
CA ALA A 463 13.23 -1.99 -22.42
C ALA A 463 13.46 -3.39 -23.00
N GLY A 464 12.37 -4.11 -23.23
CA GLY A 464 12.40 -5.29 -24.09
C GLY A 464 12.81 -4.90 -25.51
N ILE A 465 13.74 -5.67 -26.08
CA ILE A 465 14.23 -5.59 -27.48
C ILE A 465 15.34 -4.54 -27.75
N GLN A 466 16.41 -4.50 -26.94
CA GLN A 466 17.76 -4.06 -27.40
C GLN A 466 18.93 -4.81 -26.70
N GLY A 467 18.64 -5.96 -26.07
CA GLY A 467 19.57 -6.62 -25.14
C GLY A 467 20.70 -7.47 -25.75
N GLU A 468 20.61 -7.90 -27.01
CA GLU A 468 21.61 -8.82 -27.58
C GLU A 468 22.86 -8.10 -28.14
N ALA A 469 22.70 -6.92 -28.75
CA ALA A 469 23.82 -6.14 -29.25
C ALA A 469 24.68 -5.51 -28.13
N ALA A 470 24.08 -5.26 -26.95
CA ALA A 470 24.77 -4.69 -25.80
C ALA A 470 25.55 -5.74 -24.99
N LYS A 471 25.14 -7.02 -25.04
CA LYS A 471 25.80 -8.12 -24.32
C LYS A 471 27.15 -8.48 -24.96
N MET A 472 27.21 -8.54 -26.30
CA MET A 472 28.48 -8.74 -27.04
C MET A 472 29.49 -7.61 -26.82
N ARG A 473 29.04 -6.38 -26.57
CA ARG A 473 29.90 -5.21 -26.37
C ARG A 473 30.49 -5.11 -24.96
N TRP A 474 29.87 -5.76 -23.96
CA TRP A 474 30.33 -5.72 -22.57
C TRP A 474 31.31 -6.85 -22.24
N ASP A 475 31.11 -8.05 -22.81
CA ASP A 475 32.03 -9.18 -22.60
C ASP A 475 33.41 -8.91 -23.24
N HIS A 476 33.46 -8.18 -24.37
CA HIS A 476 34.72 -7.75 -25.00
C HIS A 476 35.47 -6.67 -24.18
N TRP A 477 34.77 -5.96 -23.29
CA TRP A 477 35.34 -4.88 -22.46
C TRP A 477 35.93 -5.39 -21.15
N ARG A 478 35.61 -6.63 -20.75
CA ARG A 478 36.10 -7.25 -19.50
C ARG A 478 37.45 -7.97 -19.67
N GLU A 479 37.79 -8.37 -20.90
CA GLU A 479 39.05 -9.07 -21.20
C GLU A 479 40.23 -8.14 -21.48
N ALA A 480 40.00 -6.87 -21.81
CA ALA A 480 41.05 -5.91 -22.15
C ALA A 480 41.43 -5.02 -20.94
N GLY A 481 42.17 -5.57 -19.98
CA GLY A 481 42.83 -4.78 -18.94
C GLY A 481 43.95 -3.90 -19.51
N ASN A 482 43.63 -2.62 -19.79
CA ASN A 482 44.41 -1.35 -19.87
C ASN A 482 45.95 -1.40 -20.15
N PRO A 483 46.65 -0.40 -20.76
CA PRO A 483 46.23 0.92 -21.25
C PRO A 483 46.79 1.34 -22.66
N ALA A 484 46.35 2.53 -23.11
CA ALA A 484 46.94 3.37 -24.17
C ALA A 484 46.58 3.10 -25.65
N PHE A 485 46.46 4.23 -26.35
CA PHE A 485 46.53 4.52 -27.80
C PHE A 485 45.27 4.99 -28.56
N TYR A 486 45.53 6.14 -29.19
CA TYR A 486 44.83 7.00 -30.15
C TYR A 486 44.34 6.35 -31.46
N LEU A 487 43.32 6.97 -32.08
CA LEU A 487 43.19 7.43 -33.49
C LEU A 487 41.67 7.56 -33.82
N VAL A 488 41.10 8.75 -34.08
CA VAL A 488 41.19 9.64 -35.27
C VAL A 488 40.42 9.12 -36.50
N HIS A 489 39.54 10.00 -37.02
CA HIS A 489 38.76 9.99 -38.27
C HIS A 489 37.59 8.99 -38.36
N MET A 490 36.37 9.34 -38.81
CA MET A 490 35.85 10.48 -39.58
C MET A 490 34.57 11.05 -38.96
#